data_AF-A0A2V9M516-F1
#
_entry.id   AF-A0A2V9M516-F1
#
_cell.length_a   1.000
_cell.length_b   1.000
_cell.length_c   1.000
_cell.angle_alpha   90.00
_cell.angle_beta   90.00
_cell.angle_gamma   90.00
#
_symmetry.space_group_name_H-M   'P 1'
#
loop_
_entity.id
_entity.type
_entity.pdbx_description
1 polymer ?
#
loop_
_entity_poly.entity_id
_entity_poly.type
_entity_poly.pdbx_seq_one_letter_code
_entity_poly.pdbx_strand_id
1 'polypeptide(L)'
;STLFGLLAVTGMRLGEAISLDRDDVDLVEGILTIRRTKFRKSRLIYVHPSTQTALKEYAQIRDRVFRQSKPTPAFFLTERANRPSINMTEWTFVQVSRTVGVRASGKSRGNGPRLHDLRHRFAVRTLIDWYRAGLDVERELPKLATYLGHKHVNATYWYIEAVPELLQLATNRLQWSNPGGKP
;
A
#
# COMPACT_ATOMS: atom_id res chain seq x y z
N SER A 1 -7.50 -8.81 -9.20
CA SER A 1 -7.86 -7.72 -8.26
C SER A 1 -7.06 -7.77 -6.95
N THR A 2 -6.81 -8.95 -6.38
CA THR A 2 -6.18 -9.15 -5.05
C THR A 2 -4.90 -8.35 -4.81
N LEU A 3 -3.96 -8.31 -5.76
CA LEU A 3 -2.70 -7.54 -5.62
C LEU A 3 -2.94 -6.04 -5.42
N PHE A 4 -3.85 -5.43 -6.20
CA PHE A 4 -4.16 -4.00 -6.07
C PHE A 4 -4.89 -3.70 -4.77
N GLY A 5 -5.81 -4.59 -4.35
CA GLY A 5 -6.46 -4.50 -3.05
C GLY A 5 -5.45 -4.55 -1.90
N LEU A 6 -4.50 -5.48 -1.95
CA LEU A 6 -3.44 -5.61 -0.95
C LEU A 6 -2.60 -4.32 -0.86
N LEU A 7 -2.18 -3.75 -2.00
CA LEU A 7 -1.44 -2.49 -2.01
C LEU A 7 -2.25 -1.33 -1.42
N ALA A 8 -3.55 -1.26 -1.74
CA ALA A 8 -4.43 -0.22 -1.25
C ALA A 8 -4.65 -0.28 0.27
N VAL A 9 -4.77 -1.48 0.85
CA VAL A 9 -5.07 -1.66 2.28
C VAL A 9 -3.83 -1.74 3.17
N THR A 10 -2.64 -1.98 2.59
CA THR A 10 -1.39 -2.08 3.38
C THR A 10 -0.41 -0.94 3.11
N GLY A 11 -0.55 -0.20 2.01
CA GLY A 11 0.41 0.83 1.61
C GLY A 11 1.83 0.30 1.32
N MET A 12 2.03 -1.02 1.20
CA MET A 12 3.34 -1.58 0.87
C MET A 12 3.79 -1.19 -0.54
N ARG A 13 5.09 -1.28 -0.83
CA ARG A 13 5.59 -0.99 -2.18
C ARG A 13 5.21 -2.10 -3.13
N LEU A 14 4.96 -1.76 -4.40
CA LEU A 14 4.73 -2.74 -5.45
C LEU A 14 5.83 -3.82 -5.51
N GLY A 15 7.10 -3.38 -5.49
CA GLY A 15 8.24 -4.29 -5.51
C GLY A 15 8.26 -5.28 -4.34
N GLU A 16 7.78 -4.86 -3.16
CA GLU A 16 7.65 -5.75 -2.00
C GLU A 16 6.54 -6.77 -2.24
N ALA A 17 5.37 -6.33 -2.71
CA ALA A 17 4.21 -7.19 -2.91
C ALA A 17 4.46 -8.25 -3.98
N ILE A 18 5.03 -7.87 -5.14
CA ILE A 18 5.32 -8.83 -6.21
C ILE A 18 6.47 -9.77 -5.87
N SER A 19 7.30 -9.44 -4.87
CA SER A 19 8.44 -10.27 -4.44
C SER A 19 8.08 -11.26 -3.34
N LEU A 20 6.88 -11.19 -2.76
CA LEU A 20 6.42 -12.16 -1.77
C LEU A 20 6.55 -13.58 -2.30
N ASP A 21 7.12 -14.47 -1.50
CA ASP A 21 7.03 -15.91 -1.66
C ASP A 21 5.86 -16.48 -0.85
N ARG A 22 5.47 -17.73 -1.11
CA ARG A 22 4.42 -18.43 -0.34
C ARG A 22 4.76 -18.45 1.14
N ASP A 23 6.02 -18.71 1.47
CA ASP A 23 6.52 -18.75 2.85
C ASP A 23 6.58 -17.37 3.52
N ASP A 24 6.34 -16.29 2.78
CA ASP A 24 6.20 -14.94 3.33
C ASP A 24 4.76 -14.62 3.74
N VAL A 25 3.80 -15.47 3.41
CA VAL A 25 2.38 -15.18 3.56
C VAL A 25 1.74 -16.19 4.51
N ASP A 26 1.72 -15.83 5.79
CA ASP A 26 0.97 -16.58 6.80
C ASP A 26 -0.49 -16.10 6.79
N LEU A 27 -1.36 -16.93 6.21
CA LEU A 27 -2.80 -16.65 6.12
C LEU A 27 -3.58 -17.16 7.33
N VAL A 28 -2.95 -17.89 8.24
CA VAL A 28 -3.57 -18.31 9.51
C VAL A 28 -3.52 -17.14 10.48
N GLU A 29 -2.33 -16.58 10.67
CA GLU A 29 -2.10 -15.44 11.57
C GLU A 29 -2.30 -14.08 10.87
N GLY A 30 -2.42 -14.06 9.55
CA GLY A 30 -2.59 -12.83 8.77
C GLY A 30 -1.34 -11.97 8.75
N ILE A 31 -0.16 -12.59 8.60
CA ILE A 31 1.14 -11.94 8.65
C ILE A 31 1.81 -12.03 7.28
N LEU A 32 2.25 -10.88 6.76
CA LEU A 32 3.10 -10.79 5.58
C LEU A 32 4.52 -10.43 6.00
N THR A 33 5.47 -11.30 5.67
CA THR A 33 6.90 -11.10 5.94
C THR A 33 7.56 -10.40 4.76
N ILE A 34 7.89 -9.12 4.90
CA ILE A 34 8.55 -8.37 3.84
C ILE A 34 10.05 -8.59 3.94
N ARG A 35 10.56 -9.60 3.22
CA ARG A 35 11.99 -9.90 3.14
C ARG A 35 12.73 -8.86 2.30
N ARG A 36 14.00 -8.61 2.66
CA ARG A 36 14.99 -7.91 1.83
C ARG A 36 14.42 -6.69 1.09
N THR A 37 13.87 -5.75 1.84
CA THR A 37 13.70 -4.39 1.31
C THR A 37 15.05 -3.86 0.81
N LYS A 38 15.05 -2.77 0.02
CA LYS A 38 16.25 -2.09 -0.54
C LYS A 38 17.39 -1.83 0.50
N PHE A 39 17.15 -2.08 1.79
CA PHE A 39 18.03 -1.83 2.92
C PHE A 39 18.24 -3.03 3.87
N ARG A 40 17.95 -4.28 3.45
CA ARG A 40 18.12 -5.51 4.28
C ARG A 40 17.36 -5.50 5.62
N LYS A 41 16.40 -4.60 5.81
CA LYS A 41 15.46 -4.63 6.94
C LYS A 41 14.24 -5.44 6.56
N SER A 42 13.94 -6.46 7.36
CA SER A 42 12.68 -7.18 7.28
C SER A 42 11.65 -6.50 8.17
N ARG A 43 10.38 -6.54 7.77
CA ARG A 43 9.27 -6.10 8.61
C ARG A 43 8.06 -7.00 8.41
N LEU A 44 7.22 -7.06 9.42
CA LEU A 44 5.96 -7.78 9.38
C LEU A 44 4.83 -6.78 9.10
N ILE A 45 3.90 -7.17 8.23
CA ILE A 45 2.66 -6.45 7.99
C ILE A 45 1.52 -7.38 8.40
N TYR A 46 0.74 -6.96 9.39
CA TYR A 46 -0.50 -7.63 9.77
C TYR A 46 -1.62 -7.20 8.83
N VAL A 47 -2.44 -8.16 8.39
CA VAL A 47 -3.57 -7.91 7.51
C VAL A 47 -4.90 -8.29 8.17
N HIS A 48 -5.88 -7.42 7.98
CA HIS A 48 -7.24 -7.61 8.49
C HIS A 48 -7.85 -8.93 7.95
N PRO A 49 -8.72 -9.63 8.71
CA PRO A 49 -9.35 -10.89 8.27
C PRO A 49 -9.96 -10.84 6.87
N SER A 50 -10.58 -9.72 6.47
CA SER A 50 -11.11 -9.56 5.10
C SER A 50 -10.02 -9.63 4.01
N THR A 51 -8.82 -9.11 4.27
CA THR A 51 -7.68 -9.25 3.36
C THR A 51 -7.13 -10.66 3.37
N GLN A 52 -7.12 -11.34 4.53
CA GLN A 52 -6.74 -12.75 4.60
C GLN A 52 -7.67 -13.61 3.74
N THR A 53 -8.98 -13.40 3.80
CA THR A 53 -9.97 -14.09 2.97
C THR A 53 -9.66 -13.90 1.48
N ALA A 54 -9.46 -12.65 1.04
CA ALA A 54 -9.14 -12.36 -0.37
C ALA A 54 -7.81 -12.99 -0.83
N LEU A 55 -6.82 -13.10 0.05
CA LEU A 55 -5.55 -13.77 -0.24
C LEU A 55 -5.70 -15.30 -0.27
N LYS A 56 -6.52 -15.88 0.62
CA LYS A 56 -6.85 -17.32 0.64
C LYS A 56 -7.56 -17.73 -0.64
N GLU A 57 -8.60 -16.99 -1.03
CA GLU A 57 -9.33 -17.23 -2.28
C GLU A 57 -8.40 -17.14 -3.50
N TYR A 58 -7.53 -16.13 -3.55
CA TYR A 58 -6.52 -16.01 -4.59
C TYR A 58 -5.60 -17.24 -4.63
N ALA A 59 -5.06 -17.67 -3.49
CA ALA A 59 -4.16 -18.83 -3.41
C ALA A 59 -4.85 -20.12 -3.88
N GLN A 60 -6.11 -20.34 -3.50
CA GLN A 60 -6.90 -21.49 -3.93
C GLN A 60 -7.13 -21.49 -5.45
N ILE A 61 -7.54 -20.36 -6.03
CA ILE A 61 -7.75 -20.24 -7.48
C ILE A 61 -6.45 -20.46 -8.23
N ARG A 62 -5.37 -19.82 -7.79
CA ARG A 62 -4.02 -19.95 -8.34
C ARG A 62 -3.56 -21.42 -8.38
N ASP A 63 -3.67 -22.13 -7.26
CA ASP A 63 -3.21 -23.52 -7.15
C ASP A 63 -4.07 -24.47 -7.99
N ARG A 64 -5.36 -24.16 -8.18
CA ARG A 64 -6.22 -24.88 -9.12
C ARG A 64 -5.83 -24.64 -10.58
N VAL A 65 -5.64 -23.39 -10.98
CA VAL A 65 -5.35 -23.00 -12.37
C VAL A 65 -3.97 -23.46 -12.82
N PHE A 66 -2.96 -23.33 -11.96
CA PHE A 66 -1.56 -23.62 -12.30
C PHE A 66 -1.06 -24.97 -11.78
N ARG A 67 -1.96 -25.92 -11.50
CA ARG A 67 -1.62 -27.25 -10.97
C ARG A 67 -0.54 -28.00 -11.78
N GLN A 68 -0.57 -27.85 -13.10
CA GLN A 68 0.36 -28.53 -14.03
C GLN A 68 1.57 -27.67 -14.41
N SER A 69 1.65 -26.43 -13.91
CA SER A 69 2.78 -25.54 -14.19
C SER A 69 4.01 -25.91 -13.37
N LYS A 70 5.19 -25.42 -13.79
CA LYS A 70 6.42 -25.60 -13.01
C LYS A 70 6.25 -25.02 -11.59
N PRO A 71 6.75 -25.71 -10.54
CA PRO A 71 6.73 -25.18 -9.18
C PRO A 71 7.40 -23.80 -9.12
N THR A 72 6.80 -22.88 -8.36
CA THR A 72 7.31 -21.52 -8.19
C THR A 72 7.03 -21.04 -6.76
N PRO A 73 8.02 -20.45 -6.09
CA PRO A 73 7.87 -19.95 -4.73
C PRO A 73 7.06 -18.65 -4.67
N ALA A 74 6.92 -17.92 -5.78
CA ALA A 74 6.25 -16.62 -5.81
C ALA A 74 4.82 -16.71 -5.29
N PHE A 75 4.34 -15.77 -4.47
CA PHE A 75 2.94 -15.76 -4.07
C PHE A 75 2.03 -15.32 -5.22
N PHE A 76 2.28 -14.13 -5.79
CA PHE A 76 1.52 -13.63 -6.94
C PHE A 76 2.08 -14.13 -8.28
N LEU A 77 1.17 -14.50 -9.19
CA LEU A 77 1.47 -14.97 -10.53
C LEU A 77 0.72 -14.19 -11.61
N THR A 78 1.37 -14.14 -12.77
CA THR A 78 0.75 -13.80 -14.06
C THR A 78 0.01 -15.00 -14.64
N GLU A 79 -0.75 -14.77 -15.71
CA GLU A 79 -1.42 -15.81 -16.50
C GLU A 79 -0.44 -16.84 -17.10
N ARG A 80 0.85 -16.52 -17.17
CA ARG A 80 1.92 -17.41 -17.64
C ARG A 80 2.64 -18.15 -16.51
N ALA A 81 2.04 -18.24 -15.33
CA ALA A 81 2.58 -18.88 -14.13
C ALA A 81 3.93 -18.31 -13.62
N ASN A 82 4.29 -17.08 -14.03
CA ASN A 82 5.52 -16.42 -13.63
C ASN A 82 5.25 -15.27 -12.67
N ARG A 83 6.26 -14.89 -11.88
CA ARG A 83 6.20 -13.69 -11.02
C ARG A 83 5.92 -12.45 -11.87
N PRO A 84 4.96 -11.59 -11.48
CA PRO A 84 4.70 -10.35 -12.18
C PRO A 84 5.89 -9.40 -12.09
N SER A 85 6.15 -8.67 -13.17
CA SER A 85 7.14 -7.59 -13.18
C SER A 85 6.50 -6.26 -12.79
N ILE A 86 7.31 -5.30 -12.34
CA ILE A 86 6.85 -3.94 -12.01
C ILE A 86 6.15 -3.32 -13.23
N ASN A 87 6.84 -3.30 -14.38
CA ASN A 87 6.32 -2.68 -15.60
C ASN A 87 4.99 -3.29 -16.06
N MET A 88 4.89 -4.62 -16.03
CA MET A 88 3.66 -5.32 -16.41
C MET A 88 2.52 -4.96 -15.45
N THR A 89 2.78 -4.99 -14.14
CA THR A 89 1.77 -4.70 -13.12
C THR A 89 1.25 -3.27 -13.21
N GLU A 90 2.14 -2.30 -13.41
CA GLU A 90 1.75 -0.90 -13.65
C GLU A 90 0.92 -0.74 -14.91
N TRP A 91 1.29 -1.44 -15.99
CA TRP A 91 0.55 -1.39 -17.25
C TRP A 91 -0.84 -2.00 -17.12
N THR A 92 -0.97 -3.12 -16.41
CA THR A 92 -2.27 -3.72 -16.05
C THR A 92 -3.12 -2.75 -15.24
N PHE A 93 -2.54 -2.02 -14.28
CA PHE A 93 -3.27 -1.02 -13.52
C PHE A 93 -3.78 0.14 -14.39
N VAL A 94 -2.98 0.58 -15.36
CA VAL A 94 -3.41 1.58 -16.36
C VAL A 94 -4.62 1.08 -17.15
N GLN A 95 -4.61 -0.18 -17.60
CA GLN A 95 -5.76 -0.76 -18.33
C GLN A 95 -7.00 -0.85 -17.44
N VAL A 96 -6.87 -1.40 -16.24
CA VAL A 96 -7.98 -1.49 -15.29
C VAL A 96 -8.55 -0.11 -14.98
N SER A 97 -7.68 0.90 -14.78
CA SER A 97 -8.11 2.29 -14.54
C SER A 97 -8.92 2.88 -15.70
N ARG A 98 -8.63 2.47 -16.94
CA ARG A 98 -9.44 2.86 -18.11
C ARG A 98 -10.77 2.15 -18.15
N THR A 99 -10.76 0.84 -17.92
CA THR A 99 -11.96 0.01 -17.93
C THR A 99 -12.99 0.50 -16.91
N VAL A 100 -12.55 0.97 -15.74
CA VAL A 100 -13.44 1.51 -14.69
C VAL A 100 -13.72 3.02 -14.84
N GLY A 101 -13.22 3.67 -15.89
CA GLY A 101 -13.52 5.08 -16.20
C GLY A 101 -12.76 6.14 -15.41
N VAL A 102 -11.78 5.77 -14.56
CA VAL A 102 -10.98 6.73 -13.77
C VAL A 102 -9.75 7.25 -14.51
N ARG A 103 -9.51 6.76 -15.73
CA ARG A 103 -8.43 7.19 -16.62
C ARG A 103 -8.94 7.24 -18.06
N ALA A 104 -8.56 8.28 -18.79
CA ALA A 104 -8.89 8.38 -20.21
C ALA A 104 -8.27 7.26 -21.05
N SER A 105 -9.01 6.81 -22.05
CA SER A 105 -8.53 5.87 -23.07
C SER A 105 -7.40 6.50 -23.90
N GLY A 106 -6.40 5.70 -24.29
CA GLY A 106 -5.27 6.19 -25.09
C GLY A 106 -4.13 5.19 -25.25
N LYS A 107 -3.18 5.51 -26.13
CA LYS A 107 -2.03 4.63 -26.46
C LYS A 107 -0.85 4.76 -25.47
N SER A 108 -0.64 5.94 -24.89
CA SER A 108 0.38 6.20 -23.83
C SER A 108 -0.18 5.89 -22.44
N ARG A 109 0.65 5.84 -21.38
CA ARG A 109 0.15 5.80 -19.99
C ARG A 109 -0.79 6.98 -19.71
N GLY A 110 -0.45 8.18 -20.19
CA GLY A 110 -1.25 9.41 -20.03
C GLY A 110 -1.43 9.85 -18.57
N ASN A 111 -2.31 10.82 -18.35
CA ASN A 111 -2.65 11.34 -17.01
C ASN A 111 -3.70 10.45 -16.33
N GLY A 112 -3.55 10.23 -15.03
CA GLY A 112 -4.50 9.45 -14.21
C GLY A 112 -3.82 8.75 -13.02
N PRO A 113 -4.58 7.98 -12.22
CA PRO A 113 -4.08 7.33 -11.01
C PRO A 113 -2.92 6.39 -11.30
N ARG A 114 -1.84 6.50 -10.53
CA ARG A 114 -0.69 5.58 -10.56
C ARG A 114 -0.83 4.57 -9.44
N LEU A 115 -0.19 3.41 -9.61
CA LEU A 115 -0.20 2.39 -8.57
C LEU A 115 0.44 2.88 -7.25
N HIS A 116 1.47 3.74 -7.36
CA HIS A 116 2.08 4.39 -6.19
C HIS A 116 1.09 5.29 -5.42
N ASP A 117 0.06 5.82 -6.09
CA ASP A 117 -0.92 6.68 -5.45
C ASP A 117 -1.80 5.90 -4.45
N LEU A 118 -1.89 4.56 -4.57
CA LEU A 118 -2.53 3.70 -3.55
C LEU A 118 -1.80 3.78 -2.21
N ARG A 119 -0.46 3.74 -2.25
CA ARG A 119 0.38 3.89 -1.06
C ARG A 119 0.27 5.30 -0.48
N HIS A 120 0.28 6.31 -1.33
CA HIS A 120 0.07 7.69 -0.91
C HIS A 120 -1.29 7.84 -0.20
N ARG A 121 -2.36 7.33 -0.81
CA ARG A 121 -3.72 7.34 -0.24
C ARG A 121 -3.79 6.61 1.09
N PHE A 122 -3.14 5.45 1.23
CA PHE A 122 -3.08 4.72 2.51
C PHE A 122 -2.48 5.61 3.60
N ALA A 123 -1.30 6.20 3.35
CA ALA A 123 -0.62 7.04 4.33
C ALA A 123 -1.46 8.28 4.72
N VAL A 124 -1.99 8.99 3.72
CA VAL A 124 -2.85 10.16 3.95
C VAL A 124 -4.09 9.78 4.74
N ARG A 125 -4.74 8.66 4.42
CA ARG A 125 -5.93 8.23 5.15
C ARG A 125 -5.63 7.89 6.59
N THR A 126 -4.53 7.18 6.87
CA THR A 126 -4.09 6.90 8.24
C THR A 126 -3.88 8.19 9.04
N LEU A 127 -3.24 9.20 8.45
CA LEU A 127 -3.04 10.49 9.10
C LEU A 127 -4.35 11.21 9.40
N ILE A 128 -5.27 11.26 8.42
CA ILE A 128 -6.61 11.85 8.60
C ILE A 128 -7.35 11.15 9.74
N ASP A 129 -7.34 9.81 9.75
CA ASP A 129 -8.03 9.02 10.78
C ASP A 129 -7.40 9.26 12.16
N TRP A 130 -6.08 9.42 12.26
CA TRP A 130 -5.41 9.79 13.51
C TRP A 130 -5.77 11.19 14.00
N TYR A 131 -5.81 12.19 13.11
CA TYR A 131 -6.27 13.53 13.47
C TYR A 131 -7.71 13.50 13.98
N ARG A 132 -8.60 12.78 13.29
CA ARG A 132 -10.02 12.64 13.68
C ARG A 132 -10.20 11.91 15.01
N ALA A 133 -9.30 10.98 15.32
CA ALA A 133 -9.28 10.27 16.61
C ALA A 133 -8.58 11.05 17.74
N GLY A 134 -8.05 12.25 17.46
CA GLY A 134 -7.35 13.08 18.46
C GLY A 134 -5.96 12.57 18.87
N LEU A 135 -5.39 11.61 18.13
CA LEU A 135 -4.06 11.06 18.39
C LEU A 135 -2.98 12.10 18.16
N ASP A 136 -1.88 12.06 18.91
CA ASP A 136 -0.69 12.88 18.65
C ASP A 136 0.05 12.40 17.40
N VAL A 137 -0.26 13.04 16.26
CA VAL A 137 0.27 12.66 14.95
C VAL A 137 1.79 12.75 14.90
N GLU A 138 2.40 13.74 15.57
CA GLU A 138 3.86 13.88 15.62
C GLU A 138 4.51 12.67 16.29
N ARG A 139 3.88 12.15 17.35
CA ARG A 139 4.32 10.94 18.06
C ARG A 139 4.05 9.65 17.28
N GLU A 140 2.97 9.60 16.50
CA GLU A 140 2.57 8.42 15.73
C GLU A 140 3.31 8.30 14.38
N LEU A 141 3.76 9.42 13.81
CA LEU A 141 4.40 9.50 12.50
C LEU A 141 5.61 8.56 12.33
N PRO A 142 6.52 8.40 13.31
CA PRO A 142 7.63 7.46 13.22
C PRO A 142 7.18 6.00 13.07
N LYS A 143 6.03 5.63 13.66
CA LYS A 143 5.46 4.27 13.53
C LYS A 143 4.99 4.04 12.10
N LEU A 144 4.25 5.00 11.52
CA LEU A 144 3.81 4.92 10.12
C LEU A 144 5.00 4.90 9.16
N ALA A 145 6.03 5.71 9.41
CA ALA A 145 7.26 5.71 8.61
C ALA A 145 7.93 4.34 8.62
N THR A 146 8.03 3.71 9.80
CA THR A 146 8.59 2.35 9.97
C THR A 146 7.74 1.30 9.26
N TYR A 147 6.42 1.35 9.43
CA TYR A 147 5.46 0.46 8.79
C TYR A 147 5.51 0.54 7.26
N LEU A 148 5.62 1.76 6.71
CA LEU A 148 5.79 2.00 5.29
C LEU A 148 7.20 1.67 4.79
N GLY A 149 8.17 1.49 5.69
CA GLY A 149 9.58 1.28 5.36
C GLY A 149 10.23 2.52 4.73
N HIS A 150 9.89 3.72 5.22
CA HIS A 150 10.57 4.97 4.87
C HIS A 150 11.97 5.03 5.51
N LYS A 151 12.94 5.56 4.76
CA LYS A 151 14.32 5.75 5.25
C LYS A 151 14.42 6.95 6.21
N HIS A 152 13.61 7.97 5.97
CA HIS A 152 13.57 9.21 6.74
C HIS A 152 12.12 9.56 7.05
N VAL A 153 11.84 10.02 8.26
CA VAL A 153 10.49 10.46 8.69
C VAL A 153 10.01 11.64 7.84
N ASN A 154 10.92 12.45 7.29
CA ASN A 154 10.61 13.56 6.37
C ASN A 154 9.81 13.12 5.13
N ALA A 155 10.00 11.89 4.65
CA ALA A 155 9.18 11.36 3.56
C ALA A 155 7.71 11.15 3.96
N THR A 156 7.43 11.12 5.26
CA THR A 156 6.08 11.07 5.83
C THR A 156 5.58 12.47 6.21
N TYR A 157 6.43 13.38 6.69
CA TYR A 157 6.06 14.80 6.90
C TYR A 157 5.55 15.47 5.62
N TRP A 158 6.10 15.08 4.46
CA TRP A 158 5.61 15.56 3.16
C TRP A 158 4.10 15.32 2.95
N TYR A 159 3.49 14.31 3.57
CA TYR A 159 2.04 14.10 3.46
C TYR A 159 1.24 15.21 4.16
N ILE A 160 1.74 15.72 5.30
CA ILE A 160 1.08 16.78 6.06
C ILE A 160 1.11 18.08 5.25
N GLU A 161 2.24 18.39 4.62
CA GLU A 161 2.42 19.61 3.83
C GLU A 161 1.73 19.57 2.45
N ALA A 162 1.60 18.39 1.84
CA ALA A 162 1.11 18.27 0.47
C ALA A 162 -0.42 18.11 0.34
N VAL A 163 -1.15 17.90 1.45
CA VAL A 163 -2.60 17.64 1.42
C VAL A 163 -3.35 18.77 2.16
N PRO A 164 -4.16 19.59 1.45
CA PRO A 164 -4.86 20.73 2.06
C PRO A 164 -5.73 20.37 3.27
N GLU A 165 -6.40 19.22 3.25
CA GLU A 165 -7.18 18.73 4.40
C GLU A 165 -6.27 18.44 5.62
N LEU A 166 -5.09 17.89 5.41
CA LEU A 166 -4.13 17.64 6.49
C LEU A 166 -3.53 18.94 7.04
N LEU A 167 -3.20 19.90 6.17
CA LEU A 167 -2.77 21.24 6.57
C LEU A 167 -3.84 21.94 7.43
N GLN A 168 -5.11 21.87 7.02
CA GLN A 168 -6.21 22.45 7.77
C GLN A 168 -6.39 21.77 9.13
N LEU A 169 -6.36 20.43 9.18
CA LEU A 169 -6.44 19.68 10.44
C LEU A 169 -5.27 19.99 11.38
N ALA A 170 -4.04 20.09 10.85
CA ALA A 170 -2.86 20.48 11.62
C ALA A 170 -2.97 21.91 12.16
N THR A 171 -3.44 22.85 11.35
CA THR A 171 -3.64 24.26 11.74
C THR A 171 -4.67 24.39 12.86
N ASN A 172 -5.81 23.71 12.74
CA ASN A 172 -6.85 23.71 13.77
C ASN A 172 -6.34 23.18 15.12
N ARG A 173 -5.47 22.16 15.10
CA ARG A 173 -4.86 21.62 16.33
C ARG A 173 -3.92 22.62 16.99
N LEU A 174 -3.10 23.33 16.21
CA LEU A 174 -2.17 24.35 16.74
C LEU A 174 -2.95 25.51 17.39
N GLN A 175 -4.06 25.93 16.80
CA GLN A 175 -4.94 26.95 17.37
C GLN A 175 -5.58 26.51 18.69
N TRP A 176 -5.98 25.23 18.80
CA TRP A 176 -6.49 24.67 20.07
C TRP A 176 -5.41 24.53 21.15
N SER A 177 -4.18 24.24 20.75
CA SER A 177 -3.05 24.04 21.67
C SER A 177 -2.45 25.35 22.15
N ASN A 178 -2.85 26.49 21.58
CA ASN A 178 -2.42 27.82 21.97
C ASN A 178 -3.62 28.79 22.11
N PRO A 179 -4.42 28.71 23.19
CA PRO A 179 -5.60 29.57 23.39
C PRO A 179 -5.26 31.05 23.66
N GLY A 180 -3.98 31.44 23.70
CA GLY A 180 -3.52 32.75 24.20
C GLY A 180 -2.72 33.61 23.22
N GLY A 181 -2.49 33.19 21.98
CA GLY A 181 -1.77 33.99 20.98
C GLY A 181 -2.67 35.06 20.36
N LYS A 182 -2.75 36.25 20.98
CA LYS A 182 -3.34 37.46 20.36
C LYS A 182 -2.38 38.05 19.29
N PRO A 183 -2.94 38.81 18.31
CA PRO A 183 -2.44 38.91 16.94
C PRO A 183 -1.05 39.51 16.75
#